data_AF-A0A1N5V411-F1
#
_entry.id   AF-A0A1N5V411-F1
#
_cell.length_a   1.000
_cell.length_b   1.000
_cell.length_c   1.000
_cell.angle_alpha   90.00
_cell.angle_beta   90.00
_cell.angle_gamma   90.00
#
_symmetry.space_group_name_H-M   'P 1'
#
loop_
_entity.id
_entity.type
_entity.pdbx_description
1 polymer ?
#
loop_
_entity_poly.entity_id
_entity_poly.type
_entity_poly.pdbx_seq_one_letter_code
_entity_poly.pdbx_strand_id
1 'polypeptide(L)'
;MITISDPGKFTVRIRLDEINRKILEIFIKYPNRKFKTGQIRTILAFEGLELGYGVITLRLTNLSLLHILTAEMGSSVKTYWLTEDFKINP
;
A
#
# COMPACT_ATOMS: atom_id res chain seq x y z
N MET A 1 -2.05 9.70 10.77
CA MET A 1 -2.10 8.58 11.73
C MET A 1 -3.16 7.64 11.18
N ILE A 2 -2.96 6.32 11.14
CA ILE A 2 -3.99 5.41 10.64
C ILE A 2 -4.30 4.39 11.72
N THR A 3 -5.58 4.24 12.04
CA THR A 3 -6.08 3.38 13.11
C THR A 3 -6.81 2.20 12.50
N ILE A 4 -6.23 1.00 12.62
CA ILE A 4 -6.89 -0.26 12.26
C ILE A 4 -7.55 -0.80 13.54
N SER A 5 -8.86 -1.05 13.51
CA SER A 5 -9.64 -1.45 14.70
C SER A 5 -10.58 -2.61 14.39
N ASP A 6 -10.50 -3.66 15.20
CA ASP A 6 -11.34 -4.87 15.20
C ASP A 6 -11.79 -5.13 16.67
N PRO A 7 -13.05 -5.46 16.97
CA PRO A 7 -13.56 -5.49 18.34
C PRO A 7 -12.95 -6.68 19.10
N GLY A 8 -11.98 -6.40 19.97
CA GLY A 8 -11.21 -7.40 20.74
C GLY A 8 -9.73 -7.50 20.38
N LYS A 9 -9.22 -6.71 19.42
CA LYS A 9 -7.83 -6.79 18.93
C LYS A 9 -6.96 -5.58 19.28
N PHE A 10 -5.67 -5.85 19.45
CA PHE A 10 -4.60 -4.88 19.65
C PHE A 10 -4.61 -3.79 18.57
N THR A 11 -4.63 -2.51 18.97
CA THR A 11 -4.47 -1.38 18.06
C THR A 11 -2.98 -1.09 17.86
N VAL A 12 -2.47 -1.32 16.65
CA VAL A 12 -1.08 -0.98 16.30
C VAL A 12 -1.05 0.40 15.64
N ARG A 13 -0.34 1.35 16.26
CA ARG A 13 -0.10 2.68 15.69
C ARG A 13 1.16 2.66 14.84
N ILE A 14 1.02 2.81 13.53
CA ILE A 14 2.13 2.77 12.58
C ILE A 14 2.40 4.19 12.06
N ARG A 15 3.64 4.66 12.18
CA ARG A 15 4.08 5.89 11.54
C ARG A 15 4.58 5.57 10.14
N LEU A 16 3.85 6.05 9.13
CA LEU A 16 4.27 5.90 7.74
C LEU A 16 5.14 7.08 7.33
N ASP A 17 6.26 6.77 6.67
CA ASP A 17 7.06 7.78 5.99
C ASP A 17 6.30 8.37 4.79
N GLU A 18 6.89 9.41 4.18
CA GLU A 18 6.26 10.11 3.07
C GLU A 18 6.00 9.22 1.86
N ILE A 19 6.97 8.36 1.50
CA ILE A 19 6.83 7.48 0.34
C ILE A 19 5.71 6.45 0.56
N ASN A 20 5.63 5.85 1.76
CA ASN A 20 4.55 4.92 2.07
C ASN A 20 3.19 5.62 2.07
N ARG A 21 3.11 6.88 2.54
CA ARG A 21 1.88 7.67 2.44
C ARG A 21 1.49 7.91 0.98
N LYS A 22 2.43 8.31 0.12
CA LYS A 22 2.20 8.50 -1.33
C LYS A 22 1.75 7.21 -2.01
N ILE A 23 2.36 6.07 -1.68
CA ILE A 23 1.92 4.76 -2.16
C ILE A 23 0.47 4.48 -1.74
N LEU A 24 0.12 4.72 -0.47
CA LEU A 24 -1.24 4.48 0.01
C LEU A 24 -2.27 5.43 -0.61
N GLU A 25 -1.90 6.70 -0.85
CA GLU A 25 -2.77 7.68 -1.54
C GLU A 25 -3.24 7.14 -2.90
N ILE A 26 -2.41 6.39 -3.63
CA ILE A 26 -2.79 5.74 -4.89
C ILE A 26 -3.94 4.74 -4.66
N PHE A 27 -3.83 3.86 -3.67
CA PHE A 27 -4.86 2.86 -3.39
C PHE A 27 -6.13 3.50 -2.83
N ILE A 28 -6.02 4.52 -1.99
CA ILE A 28 -7.17 5.26 -1.44
C ILE A 28 -7.93 5.97 -2.55
N LYS A 29 -7.22 6.55 -3.52
CA LYS A 29 -7.82 7.21 -4.69
C LYS A 29 -8.52 6.22 -5.63
N TYR A 30 -8.10 4.95 -5.63
CA TYR A 30 -8.66 3.89 -6.47
C TYR A 30 -8.97 2.63 -5.65
N PRO A 31 -9.96 2.67 -4.73
CA PRO A 31 -10.12 1.68 -3.67
C PRO A 31 -10.39 0.26 -4.17
N ASN A 32 -11.04 0.11 -5.34
CA ASN A 32 -11.37 -1.20 -5.93
C ASN A 32 -10.37 -1.64 -7.01
N ARG A 33 -9.26 -0.91 -7.18
CA ARG A 33 -8.30 -1.19 -8.26
C ARG A 33 -7.10 -1.98 -7.73
N LYS A 34 -6.80 -3.05 -8.46
CA LYS A 34 -5.58 -3.84 -8.27
C LYS A 34 -4.43 -3.22 -9.08
N PHE A 35 -3.24 -3.10 -8.49
CA PHE A 35 -2.06 -2.53 -9.12
C PHE A 35 -0.85 -3.47 -9.04
N LYS A 36 -0.07 -3.52 -10.11
CA LYS A 36 1.27 -4.12 -10.13
C LYS A 36 2.32 -3.08 -9.73
N THR A 37 3.47 -3.52 -9.19
CA THR A 37 4.60 -2.63 -8.83
C THR A 37 4.97 -1.66 -9.95
N GLY A 38 5.00 -2.12 -11.20
CA GLY A 38 5.34 -1.28 -12.35
C GLY A 38 4.36 -0.13 -12.57
N GLN A 39 3.07 -0.35 -12.36
CA GLN A 39 2.04 0.69 -12.50
C GLN A 39 2.16 1.74 -11.39
N ILE A 40 2.42 1.30 -10.17
CA ILE A 40 2.64 2.19 -9.01
C ILE A 40 3.88 3.05 -9.25
N ARG A 41 4.96 2.45 -9.77
CA ARG A 41 6.17 3.17 -10.18
C ARG A 41 5.88 4.26 -11.21
N THR A 42 5.08 3.95 -12.24
CA THR A 42 4.71 4.94 -13.26
C THR A 42 3.93 6.11 -12.66
N ILE A 43 2.99 5.84 -11.74
CA ILE A 43 2.19 6.89 -11.08
C ILE A 43 3.10 7.77 -10.22
N LEU A 44 3.97 7.17 -9.39
CA LEU A 44 4.90 7.92 -8.54
C LEU A 44 5.87 8.77 -9.38
N ALA A 45 6.41 8.22 -10.48
CA ALA A 45 7.27 8.96 -11.39
C ALA A 45 6.55 10.16 -12.04
N PHE A 46 5.28 10.00 -12.40
CA PHE A 46 4.45 11.10 -12.92
C PHE A 46 4.24 12.22 -11.87
N GLU A 47 4.23 11.87 -10.59
CA GLU A 47 4.18 12.82 -9.47
C GLU A 47 5.57 13.38 -9.08
N GLY A 48 6.61 13.10 -9.86
CA GLY A 48 7.99 13.56 -9.62
C GLY A 48 8.78 12.70 -8.63
N LEU A 49 8.26 11.54 -8.23
CA LEU A 49 8.91 10.61 -7.31
C LEU A 49 9.51 9.42 -8.07
N GLU A 50 10.72 9.61 -8.57
CA GLU A 50 11.46 8.54 -9.24
C GLU A 50 12.08 7.56 -8.24
N LEU A 51 11.43 6.41 -8.08
CA LEU A 51 11.91 5.34 -7.21
C LEU A 51 12.26 4.08 -8.02
N GLY A 52 13.32 3.40 -7.57
CA GLY A 52 13.74 2.11 -8.13
C GLY A 52 12.68 1.02 -7.89
N TYR A 53 12.58 0.08 -8.83
CA TYR A 53 11.60 -1.01 -8.77
C TYR A 53 11.70 -1.84 -7.48
N GLY A 54 12.93 -2.14 -7.03
CA GLY A 54 13.18 -2.88 -5.80
C GLY A 54 12.71 -2.14 -4.55
N VAL A 55 12.90 -0.81 -4.51
CA VAL A 55 12.45 0.03 -3.38
C VAL A 55 10.93 0.01 -3.26
N ILE A 56 10.22 0.16 -4.38
CA ILE A 56 8.76 0.11 -4.40
C ILE A 56 8.27 -1.28 -4.01
N THR A 57 8.89 -2.34 -4.55
CA THR A 57 8.54 -3.73 -4.21
C THR A 57 8.69 -4.02 -2.72
N LEU A 58 9.80 -3.57 -2.11
CA LEU A 58 10.03 -3.73 -0.67
C LEU A 58 8.97 -2.99 0.14
N ARG A 59 8.63 -1.75 -0.23
CA ARG A 59 7.61 -0.95 0.45
C ARG A 59 6.22 -1.57 0.36
N LEU A 60 5.82 -2.05 -0.81
CA LEU A 60 4.55 -2.77 -1.00
C LEU A 60 4.51 -4.07 -0.20
N THR A 61 5.64 -4.79 -0.12
CA THR A 61 5.76 -5.99 0.70
C THR A 61 5.58 -5.65 2.18
N ASN A 62 6.23 -4.60 2.68
CA ASN A 62 6.10 -4.15 4.06
C ASN A 62 4.67 -3.72 4.38
N LEU A 63 4.01 -2.95 3.52
CA LEU A 63 2.61 -2.56 3.68
C LEU A 63 1.67 -3.78 3.68
N SER A 64 2.02 -4.82 2.92
CA SER A 64 1.26 -6.07 2.92
C SER A 64 1.46 -6.91 4.18
N LEU A 65 2.69 -6.98 4.69
CA LEU A 65 2.97 -7.62 5.99
C LEU A 65 2.19 -6.96 7.13
N LEU A 66 2.00 -5.64 7.04
CA LEU A 66 1.19 -4.86 7.99
C LEU A 66 -0.33 -4.99 7.78
N HIS A 67 -0.79 -5.84 6.85
CA HIS A 67 -2.20 -6.02 6.51
C HIS A 67 -2.90 -4.72 6.07
N ILE A 68 -2.13 -3.77 5.52
CA ILE A 68 -2.68 -2.56 4.90
C ILE A 68 -3.05 -2.85 3.44
N LEU A 69 -2.19 -3.63 2.77
CA LEU A 69 -2.40 -4.07 1.39
C LEU A 69 -2.50 -5.59 1.33
N THR A 70 -3.43 -6.09 0.53
CA THR A 70 -3.44 -7.49 0.15
C THR A 70 -2.56 -7.67 -1.08
N ALA A 71 -1.73 -8.71 -1.10
CA ALA A 71 -0.85 -9.04 -2.21
C ALA A 71 -1.15 -10.45 -2.71
N GLU A 72 -1.31 -10.60 -4.03
CA GLU A 72 -1.57 -11.88 -4.69
C GLU A 72 -0.55 -12.11 -5.79
N MET A 73 0.00 -13.32 -5.83
CA MET A 73 0.93 -13.71 -6.87
C MET A 73 0.17 -14.09 -8.14
N GLY A 74 0.38 -13.36 -9.23
CA GLY A 74 -0.07 -13.76 -10.56
C GLY A 74 0.94 -14.66 -11.28
N SER A 75 0.91 -14.69 -12.61
CA SER A 75 1.80 -15.53 -13.44
C SER A 75 3.29 -15.22 -13.35
N SER A 76 3.67 -14.02 -12.85
CA SER A 76 5.09 -13.62 -12.70
C SER A 76 5.30 -12.35 -11.86
N VAL A 77 4.22 -11.63 -11.53
CA VAL A 77 4.29 -10.36 -10.78
C VAL A 77 3.19 -10.33 -9.74
N LYS A 78 3.52 -9.84 -8.54
CA LYS A 78 2.54 -9.59 -7.48
C LYS A 78 1.62 -8.43 -7.85
N THR A 79 0.35 -8.58 -7.53
CA THR A 79 -0.66 -7.54 -7.65
C THR A 79 -1.15 -7.16 -6.25
N TYR A 80 -1.34 -5.87 -6.01
CA TYR A 80 -1.65 -5.30 -4.71
C TYR A 80 -2.97 -4.53 -4.75
N TRP A 81 -3.71 -4.51 -3.64
CA TRP A 81 -4.89 -3.67 -3.42
C TRP A 81 -5.09 -3.39 -1.93
N LEU A 82 -5.96 -2.45 -1.59
CA LEU A 82 -6.27 -2.12 -0.20
C LEU A 82 -6.95 -3.32 0.48
N THR A 83 -6.51 -3.70 1.68
CA THR A 83 -7.17 -4.76 2.45
C THR A 83 -8.56 -4.29 2.90
N GLU A 84 -9.57 -5.15 2.83
CA GLU A 84 -10.98 -4.78 3.12
C GLU A 84 -11.18 -4.26 4.55
N ASP A 85 -10.41 -4.79 5.51
CA ASP A 85 -10.47 -4.40 6.92
C ASP A 85 -9.70 -3.11 7.23
N PHE A 86 -8.97 -2.56 6.26
CA PHE A 86 -8.16 -1.37 6.47
C PHE A 86 -9.04 -0.12 6.44
N LYS A 87 -9.30 0.44 7.63
CA LYS A 87 -10.02 1.72 7.79
C LYS A 87 -9.04 2.85 8.07
N ILE A 88 -9.22 3.96 7.36
CA ILE A 88 -8.50 5.20 7.65
C ILE A 88 -9.39 6.04 8.56
N ASN A 89 -9.11 6.00 9.86
CA ASN A 89 -9.68 6.96 10.79
C ASN A 89 -8.88 8.27 10.70
N PRO A 90 -9.53 9.40 10.31
CA PRO A 90 -8.90 10.71 10.24
C PRO A 90 -8.41 11.21 11.61
#